data_AF-A0A554LET0-F1
#
_entry.id   AF-A0A554LET0-F1
#
_cell.length_a   1.000
_cell.length_b   1.000
_cell.length_c   1.000
_cell.angle_alpha   90.00
_cell.angle_beta   90.00
_cell.angle_gamma   90.00
#
_symmetry.space_group_name_H-M   'P 1'
#
loop_
_entity.id
_entity.type
_entity.pdbx_description
1 polymer ?
#
loop_
_entity_poly.entity_id
_entity_poly.type
_entity_poly.pdbx_seq_one_letter_code
_entity_poly.pdbx_strand_id
1 'polypeptide(L)'
;MSNTSNRIFAFIFFTIVLLLLLWMPTWTKINVGDAPGVVYSPPWIGFLIILVGLAYEIFRPSLNLKRDTNWKWILAGGFLFLIILTMIFVQEIWMPYKHGYSVFGMKSFEFPLGSSNISIWPQLLWDFLNVHFTDTTVLALLFGTLFLTKSTPQTSRSYKFILIGAIIFTAFLMFGHFAFLIFNIDPTGGYYSRFTRIELLSQYWFQWAPPFLFARPSVIF
;
A
#
# COMPACT_ATOMS: atom_id res chain seq x y z
N MET A 1 22.08 6.07 -22.57
CA MET A 1 21.35 5.13 -21.70
C MET A 1 20.33 4.45 -22.58
N SER A 2 20.41 3.12 -22.69
CA SER A 2 19.59 2.42 -23.67
C SER A 2 18.14 2.37 -23.21
N ASN A 3 17.23 2.34 -24.18
CA ASN A 3 15.81 2.04 -23.98
C ASN A 3 15.59 0.79 -23.11
N THR A 4 16.58 -0.11 -23.01
CA THR A 4 16.57 -1.31 -22.17
C THR A 4 16.45 -1.00 -20.68
N SER A 5 17.20 -0.02 -20.14
CA SER A 5 17.15 0.29 -18.69
C SER A 5 15.75 0.76 -18.27
N ASN A 6 15.12 1.59 -19.09
CA ASN A 6 13.74 2.03 -18.86
C ASN A 6 12.74 0.88 -18.89
N ARG A 7 12.89 -0.03 -19.86
CA ARG A 7 12.02 -1.22 -19.98
C ARG A 7 12.15 -2.14 -18.78
N ILE A 8 13.38 -2.38 -18.32
CA ILE A 8 13.64 -3.21 -17.13
C ILE A 8 13.01 -2.56 -15.89
N PHE A 9 13.26 -1.27 -15.68
CA PHE A 9 12.64 -0.51 -14.58
C PHE A 9 11.11 -0.62 -14.62
N ALA A 10 10.51 -0.34 -15.78
CA ALA A 10 9.07 -0.39 -15.94
C ALA A 10 8.51 -1.80 -15.73
N PHE A 11 9.19 -2.84 -16.20
CA PHE A 11 8.80 -4.23 -16.01
C PHE A 11 8.85 -4.66 -14.54
N ILE A 12 9.90 -4.27 -13.80
CA ILE A 12 10.02 -4.54 -12.37
C ILE A 12 8.84 -3.92 -11.63
N PHE A 13 8.61 -2.62 -11.81
CA PHE A 13 7.51 -1.93 -11.13
C PHE A 13 6.13 -2.40 -11.59
N PHE A 14 5.97 -2.76 -12.87
CA PHE A 14 4.73 -3.35 -13.38
C PHE A 14 4.42 -4.65 -12.63
N THR A 15 5.42 -5.52 -12.48
CA THR A 15 5.27 -6.80 -11.77
C THR A 15 4.94 -6.57 -10.31
N ILE A 16 5.63 -5.66 -9.62
CA ILE A 16 5.38 -5.33 -8.21
C ILE A 16 3.95 -4.80 -8.03
N VAL A 17 3.52 -3.83 -8.84
CA VAL A 17 2.16 -3.25 -8.76
C VAL A 17 1.09 -4.28 -9.11
N LEU A 18 1.35 -5.16 -10.08
CA LEU A 18 0.42 -6.23 -10.46
C LEU A 18 0.28 -7.25 -9.31
N LEU A 19 1.40 -7.68 -8.73
CA LEU A 19 1.38 -8.60 -7.59
C LEU A 19 0.66 -7.99 -6.38
N LEU A 20 0.88 -6.69 -6.10
CA LEU A 20 0.12 -5.95 -5.09
C LEU A 20 -1.38 -6.02 -5.35
N LEU A 21 -1.81 -5.71 -6.58
CA LEU A 21 -3.22 -5.74 -6.97
C LEU A 21 -3.84 -7.14 -6.84
N LEU A 22 -3.09 -8.19 -7.17
CA LEU A 22 -3.55 -9.57 -7.02
C LEU A 22 -3.55 -10.03 -5.56
N TRP A 23 -2.65 -9.49 -4.74
CA TRP A 23 -2.55 -9.79 -3.31
C TRP A 23 -3.68 -9.13 -2.50
N MET A 24 -4.07 -7.91 -2.85
CA MET A 24 -5.03 -7.12 -2.08
C MET A 24 -6.36 -7.82 -1.79
N PRO A 25 -7.06 -8.49 -2.74
CA PRO A 25 -8.30 -9.20 -2.42
C PRO A 25 -8.11 -10.30 -1.36
N THR A 26 -7.00 -11.03 -1.45
CA THR A 26 -6.64 -12.06 -0.46
C THR A 26 -6.35 -11.43 0.88
N TRP A 27 -5.55 -10.37 0.91
CA TRP A 27 -5.24 -9.60 2.12
C TRP A 27 -6.51 -9.04 2.79
N THR A 28 -7.39 -8.40 2.01
CA THR A 28 -8.65 -7.84 2.49
C THR A 28 -9.54 -8.95 3.04
N LYS A 29 -9.69 -10.08 2.36
CA LYS A 29 -10.51 -11.18 2.85
C LYS A 29 -9.95 -11.80 4.14
N ILE A 30 -8.62 -11.89 4.29
CA ILE A 30 -7.99 -12.41 5.52
C ILE A 30 -8.21 -11.45 6.70
N ASN A 31 -8.06 -10.15 6.50
CA ASN A 31 -8.13 -9.17 7.60
C ASN A 31 -9.55 -8.67 7.89
N VAL A 32 -10.44 -8.72 6.89
CA VAL A 32 -11.77 -8.11 6.94
C VAL A 32 -12.90 -9.15 6.91
N GLY A 33 -12.66 -10.36 6.40
CA GLY A 33 -13.68 -11.41 6.25
C GLY A 33 -14.62 -11.18 5.05
N ASP A 34 -15.61 -12.06 4.89
CA ASP A 34 -16.63 -11.96 3.83
C ASP A 34 -17.74 -10.95 4.22
N ALA A 35 -17.37 -9.70 4.49
CA ALA A 35 -18.33 -8.67 4.87
C ALA A 35 -19.24 -8.33 3.65
N PRO A 36 -20.58 -8.51 3.76
CA PRO A 36 -21.51 -8.12 2.71
C PRO A 36 -21.50 -6.59 2.60
N GLY A 37 -20.95 -6.07 1.51
CA GLY A 37 -20.81 -4.63 1.30
C GLY A 37 -19.37 -4.14 1.12
N VAL A 38 -18.36 -5.02 1.12
CA VAL A 38 -17.05 -4.70 0.50
C VAL A 38 -17.28 -4.57 -1.00
N VAL A 39 -17.89 -3.47 -1.40
CA VAL A 39 -17.94 -3.04 -2.78
C VAL A 39 -16.51 -2.67 -3.09
N TYR A 40 -15.81 -3.60 -3.74
CA TYR A 40 -14.51 -3.39 -4.36
C TYR A 40 -14.60 -2.15 -5.28
N SER A 41 -14.39 -0.98 -4.71
CA SER A 41 -14.57 0.34 -5.31
C SER A 41 -13.48 1.25 -4.76
N PRO A 42 -13.24 2.43 -5.33
CA PRO A 42 -12.57 2.77 -6.59
C PRO A 42 -11.03 2.99 -6.57
N PRO A 43 -10.26 2.87 -5.46
CA PRO A 43 -8.81 3.16 -5.48
C PRO A 43 -8.03 2.34 -6.53
N TRP A 44 -8.54 1.17 -6.89
CA TRP A 44 -7.92 0.27 -7.87
C TRP A 44 -7.80 0.90 -9.26
N ILE A 45 -8.70 1.82 -9.61
CA ILE A 45 -8.62 2.57 -10.87
C ILE A 45 -7.27 3.31 -10.95
N GLY A 46 -6.80 3.86 -9.82
CA GLY A 46 -5.49 4.51 -9.75
C GLY A 46 -4.35 3.55 -10.09
N PHE A 47 -4.34 2.35 -9.49
CA PHE A 47 -3.33 1.33 -9.78
C PHE A 47 -3.41 0.78 -11.21
N LEU A 48 -4.62 0.63 -11.77
CA LEU A 48 -4.79 0.23 -13.18
C LEU A 48 -4.18 1.28 -14.12
N ILE A 49 -4.39 2.58 -13.85
CA ILE A 49 -3.77 3.66 -14.62
C ILE A 49 -2.24 3.65 -14.49
N ILE A 50 -1.71 3.36 -13.29
CA ILE A 50 -0.27 3.17 -13.08
C ILE A 50 0.25 2.00 -13.91
N LEU A 51 -0.43 0.85 -13.92
CA LEU A 51 -0.07 -0.30 -14.75
C LEU A 51 -0.08 0.05 -16.24
N VAL A 52 -1.06 0.82 -16.71
CA VAL A 52 -1.09 1.31 -18.10
C VAL A 52 0.12 2.20 -18.39
N GLY A 53 0.48 3.10 -17.49
CA GLY A 53 1.68 3.95 -17.64
C GLY A 53 2.98 3.14 -17.69
N LEU A 54 3.11 2.13 -16.84
CA LEU A 54 4.26 1.23 -16.80
C LEU A 54 4.31 0.32 -18.04
N ALA A 55 3.19 -0.25 -18.47
CA ALA A 55 3.09 -1.02 -19.70
C ALA A 55 3.47 -0.17 -20.92
N TYR A 56 2.97 1.07 -20.99
CA TYR A 56 3.34 1.99 -22.03
C TYR A 56 4.86 2.25 -22.04
N GLU A 57 5.51 2.39 -20.89
CA GLU A 57 6.97 2.52 -20.81
C GLU A 57 7.72 1.26 -21.29
N ILE A 58 7.19 0.06 -21.01
CA ILE A 58 7.78 -1.21 -21.50
C ILE A 58 7.77 -1.26 -23.03
N PHE A 59 6.70 -0.78 -23.68
CA PHE A 59 6.58 -0.83 -25.14
C PHE A 59 7.20 0.39 -25.84
N ARG A 60 7.02 1.58 -25.26
CA ARG A 60 7.43 2.89 -25.81
C ARG A 60 8.14 3.72 -24.72
N PRO A 61 9.42 3.45 -24.47
CA PRO A 61 10.18 4.12 -23.43
C PRO A 61 10.22 5.64 -23.63
N SER A 62 9.90 6.37 -22.57
CA SER A 62 9.86 7.83 -22.54
C SER A 62 10.47 8.42 -21.26
N LEU A 63 10.76 7.60 -20.25
CA LEU A 63 11.43 8.04 -19.03
C LEU A 63 12.89 8.42 -19.30
N ASN A 64 13.47 9.20 -18.40
CA ASN A 64 14.87 9.56 -18.42
C ASN A 64 15.52 9.17 -17.08
N LEU A 65 15.91 7.90 -16.96
CA LEU A 65 16.47 7.35 -15.72
C LEU A 65 17.92 7.79 -15.42
N LYS A 66 18.43 8.83 -16.11
CA LYS A 66 19.69 9.47 -15.70
C LYS A 66 19.49 10.09 -14.33
N ARG A 67 20.45 9.87 -13.43
CA ARG A 67 20.44 10.45 -12.09
C ARG A 67 20.27 11.97 -12.14
N ASP A 68 19.35 12.49 -11.34
CA ASP A 68 19.26 13.92 -11.06
C ASP A 68 20.09 14.25 -9.81
N THR A 69 20.91 15.29 -9.90
CA THR A 69 21.77 15.78 -8.81
C THR A 69 21.17 16.98 -8.08
N ASN A 70 19.95 17.39 -8.46
CA ASN A 70 19.25 18.48 -7.78
C ASN A 70 18.85 18.07 -6.35
N TRP A 71 19.32 18.84 -5.37
CA TRP A 71 19.12 18.59 -3.95
C TRP A 71 17.64 18.49 -3.55
N LYS A 72 16.76 19.28 -4.18
CA LYS A 72 15.32 19.25 -3.87
C LYS A 72 14.70 17.88 -4.14
N TRP A 73 15.10 17.25 -5.25
CA TRP A 73 14.59 15.93 -5.63
C TRP A 73 15.27 14.80 -4.86
N ILE A 74 16.54 14.96 -4.51
CA ILE A 74 17.24 14.05 -3.60
C ILE A 74 16.58 14.03 -2.23
N LEU A 75 16.25 15.21 -1.67
CA LEU A 75 15.52 15.31 -0.41
C LEU A 75 14.13 14.68 -0.50
N ALA A 76 13.39 14.92 -1.58
CA ALA A 76 12.07 14.30 -1.79
C ALA A 76 12.16 12.76 -1.87
N GLY A 77 13.15 12.23 -2.59
CA GLY A 77 13.41 10.79 -2.65
C GLY A 77 13.82 10.22 -1.28
N GLY A 78 14.70 10.92 -0.55
CA GLY A 78 15.11 10.55 0.80
C GLY A 78 13.96 10.55 1.80
N PHE A 79 13.04 11.51 1.69
CA PHE A 79 11.82 11.56 2.50
C PHE A 79 10.89 10.38 2.23
N LEU A 80 10.67 10.01 0.95
CA LEU A 80 9.90 8.83 0.60
C LEU A 80 10.56 7.53 1.09
N PHE A 81 11.89 7.46 1.06
CA PHE A 81 12.62 6.34 1.65
C PHE A 81 12.45 6.27 3.17
N LEU A 82 12.48 7.42 3.86
CA LEU A 82 12.23 7.48 5.30
C LEU A 82 10.82 7.01 5.65
N ILE A 83 9.81 7.30 4.82
CA ILE A 83 8.45 6.77 4.98
C ILE A 83 8.46 5.24 4.93
N ILE A 84 9.17 4.65 3.96
CA ILE A 84 9.30 3.18 3.86
C ILE A 84 9.96 2.62 5.13
N LEU A 85 11.07 3.20 5.59
CA LEU A 85 11.74 2.76 6.81
C LEU A 85 10.85 2.87 8.05
N THR A 86 10.09 3.97 8.14
CA THR A 86 9.13 4.18 9.23
C THR A 86 8.05 3.11 9.19
N MET A 87 7.52 2.79 7.99
CA MET A 87 6.52 1.72 7.83
C MET A 87 7.09 0.36 8.26
N ILE A 88 8.31 0.02 7.84
CA ILE A 88 8.95 -1.23 8.25
C ILE A 88 9.14 -1.27 9.76
N PHE A 89 9.68 -0.19 10.37
CA PHE A 89 9.91 -0.14 11.82
C PHE A 89 8.61 -0.25 12.62
N VAL A 90 7.57 0.48 12.20
CA VAL A 90 6.26 0.43 12.87
C VAL A 90 5.66 -0.98 12.78
N GLN A 91 5.76 -1.63 11.61
CA GLN A 91 5.17 -2.95 11.40
C GLN A 91 5.93 -4.09 12.07
N GLU A 92 7.27 -4.05 12.00
CA GLU A 92 8.12 -5.15 12.48
C GLU A 92 8.49 -5.01 13.96
N ILE A 93 8.61 -3.77 14.47
CA ILE A 93 9.18 -3.51 15.80
C ILE A 93 8.14 -2.93 16.74
N TRP A 94 7.28 -2.01 16.29
CA TRP A 94 6.38 -1.30 17.20
C TRP A 94 5.05 -2.01 17.43
N MET A 95 4.48 -2.73 16.46
CA MET A 95 3.29 -3.55 16.69
C MET A 95 3.67 -4.90 17.30
N PRO A 96 3.64 -5.06 18.63
CA PRO A 96 4.11 -6.26 19.28
C PRO A 96 2.90 -7.18 19.41
N TYR A 97 2.71 -8.08 18.44
CA TYR A 97 1.89 -9.25 18.72
C TYR A 97 2.65 -10.11 19.75
N LYS A 98 2.22 -10.01 21.02
CA LYS A 98 2.39 -10.89 22.21
C LYS A 98 3.59 -11.87 22.28
N HIS A 99 4.08 -12.08 23.52
CA HIS A 99 5.03 -13.13 23.90
C HIS A 99 4.84 -14.45 23.13
N GLY A 100 5.89 -14.89 22.42
CA GLY A 100 5.89 -16.11 21.61
C GLY A 100 6.33 -15.94 20.14
N TYR A 101 6.74 -14.74 19.71
CA TYR A 101 7.14 -14.46 18.33
C TYR A 101 8.32 -15.34 17.88
N SER A 102 8.05 -16.30 17.00
CA SER A 102 9.06 -17.07 16.29
C SER A 102 9.13 -16.56 14.85
N VAL A 103 10.26 -15.95 14.50
CA VAL A 103 10.53 -15.41 13.15
C VAL A 103 10.40 -16.49 12.06
N PHE A 104 10.61 -17.76 12.42
CA PHE A 104 10.50 -18.91 11.53
C PHE A 104 9.23 -19.75 11.78
N GLY A 105 8.27 -19.20 12.53
CA GLY A 105 7.03 -19.88 12.86
C GLY A 105 6.07 -20.03 11.66
N MET A 106 4.96 -20.69 11.92
CA MET A 106 3.81 -20.68 11.02
C MET A 106 2.74 -19.75 11.61
N LYS A 107 2.10 -18.96 10.75
CA LYS A 107 0.92 -18.18 11.13
C LYS A 107 -0.32 -18.98 10.76
N SER A 108 -1.11 -19.34 11.76
CA SER A 108 -2.43 -19.94 11.55
C SER A 108 -3.50 -18.88 11.71
N PHE A 109 -4.42 -18.81 10.76
CA PHE A 109 -5.59 -17.95 10.85
C PHE A 109 -6.78 -18.65 10.22
N GLU A 110 -7.96 -18.37 10.74
CA GLU A 110 -9.22 -18.90 10.23
C GLU A 110 -9.62 -18.12 8.97
N PHE A 111 -9.92 -18.82 7.89
CA PHE A 111 -10.23 -18.22 6.59
C PHE A 111 -11.38 -18.93 5.87
N PRO A 112 -12.51 -18.22 5.62
CA PRO A 112 -12.89 -16.91 6.16
C PRO A 112 -13.09 -16.93 7.70
N LEU A 113 -13.05 -15.77 8.35
CA LEU A 113 -13.28 -15.67 9.80
C LEU A 113 -14.65 -16.25 10.18
N GLY A 114 -14.70 -17.20 11.12
CA GLY A 114 -15.93 -17.92 11.51
C GLY A 114 -16.27 -19.14 10.63
N SER A 115 -15.41 -19.55 9.71
CA SER A 115 -15.60 -20.73 8.85
C SER A 115 -15.10 -22.05 9.45
N SER A 116 -14.45 -22.03 10.59
CA SER A 116 -13.65 -23.10 11.21
C SER A 116 -12.51 -23.66 10.35
N ASN A 117 -12.28 -23.12 9.15
CA ASN A 117 -11.17 -23.54 8.28
C ASN A 117 -9.90 -22.77 8.60
N ILE A 118 -8.93 -23.46 9.21
CA ILE A 118 -7.63 -22.88 9.58
C ILE A 118 -6.67 -23.01 8.40
N SER A 119 -6.25 -21.87 7.86
CA SER A 119 -5.17 -21.77 6.88
C SER A 119 -3.85 -21.50 7.59
N ILE A 120 -2.78 -22.13 7.10
CA ILE A 120 -1.44 -22.04 7.70
C ILE A 120 -0.48 -21.49 6.67
N TRP A 121 0.19 -20.38 7.00
CA TRP A 121 1.17 -19.73 6.13
C TRP A 121 2.54 -19.64 6.82
N PRO A 122 3.65 -19.69 6.08
CA PRO A 122 4.96 -19.34 6.62
C PRO A 122 4.93 -17.91 7.17
N GLN A 123 5.31 -17.72 8.45
CA GLN A 123 5.25 -16.41 9.12
C GLN A 123 6.05 -15.37 8.35
N LEU A 124 7.26 -15.71 7.92
CA LEU A 124 8.15 -14.80 7.18
C LEU A 124 7.54 -14.33 5.86
N LEU A 125 6.86 -15.23 5.13
CA LEU A 125 6.19 -14.88 3.87
C LEU A 125 5.00 -13.96 4.12
N TRP A 126 4.21 -14.24 5.16
CA TRP A 126 3.09 -13.40 5.55
C TRP A 126 3.57 -12.00 5.96
N ASP A 127 4.54 -11.91 6.87
CA ASP A 127 5.07 -10.64 7.35
C ASP A 127 5.70 -9.85 6.19
N PHE A 128 6.49 -10.51 5.32
CA PHE A 128 7.04 -9.88 4.12
C PHE A 128 5.95 -9.27 3.22
N LEU A 129 4.88 -10.03 2.91
CA LEU A 129 3.78 -9.54 2.07
C LEU A 129 2.95 -8.44 2.77
N ASN A 130 2.84 -8.44 4.09
CA ASN A 130 2.12 -7.40 4.82
C ASN A 130 2.93 -6.10 4.94
N VAL A 131 4.24 -6.21 5.13
CA VAL A 131 5.12 -5.06 5.36
C VAL A 131 5.59 -4.43 4.05
N HIS A 132 5.95 -5.25 3.06
CA HIS A 132 6.65 -4.80 1.87
C HIS A 132 5.73 -4.65 0.65
N PHE A 133 4.54 -5.26 0.67
CA PHE A 133 3.52 -5.12 -0.36
C PHE A 133 2.31 -4.32 0.16
N THR A 134 2.59 -3.10 0.63
CA THR A 134 1.56 -2.08 0.84
C THR A 134 1.57 -1.07 -0.32
N ASP A 135 0.40 -0.51 -0.60
CA ASP A 135 0.20 0.61 -1.51
C ASP A 135 1.20 1.76 -1.29
N THR A 136 1.37 2.18 -0.04
CA THR A 136 2.25 3.28 0.34
C THR A 136 3.72 2.96 0.06
N THR A 137 4.17 1.75 0.39
CA THR A 137 5.56 1.32 0.16
C THR A 137 5.88 1.24 -1.33
N VAL A 138 4.98 0.66 -2.14
CA VAL A 138 5.17 0.51 -3.59
C VAL A 138 5.18 1.87 -4.29
N LEU A 139 4.25 2.76 -3.95
CA LEU A 139 4.22 4.12 -4.52
C LEU A 139 5.42 4.95 -4.08
N ALA A 140 5.81 4.89 -2.80
CA ALA A 140 6.98 5.60 -2.28
C ALA A 140 8.27 5.14 -2.97
N LEU A 141 8.41 3.83 -3.23
CA LEU A 141 9.57 3.30 -3.95
C LEU A 141 9.58 3.74 -5.43
N LEU A 142 8.42 3.70 -6.09
CA LEU A 142 8.27 4.10 -7.49
C LEU A 142 8.60 5.59 -7.67
N PHE A 143 7.94 6.47 -6.93
CA PHE A 143 8.17 7.91 -7.03
C PHE A 143 9.51 8.34 -6.43
N GLY A 144 9.98 7.68 -5.37
CA GLY A 144 11.32 7.92 -4.81
C GLY A 144 12.39 7.64 -5.84
N THR A 145 12.28 6.53 -6.58
CA THR A 145 13.20 6.25 -7.68
C THR A 145 13.06 7.27 -8.80
N LEU A 146 11.84 7.63 -9.20
CA LEU A 146 11.61 8.61 -10.27
C LEU A 146 12.16 10.01 -9.93
N PHE A 147 12.04 10.46 -8.67
CA PHE A 147 12.60 11.75 -8.22
C PHE A 147 14.13 11.76 -8.24
N LEU A 148 14.78 10.63 -8.04
CA LEU A 148 16.24 10.54 -8.18
C LEU A 148 16.70 10.55 -9.66
N THR A 149 15.78 10.69 -10.61
CA THR A 149 16.06 10.71 -12.05
C THR A 149 15.61 12.00 -12.72
N LYS A 150 16.13 12.27 -13.92
CA LYS A 150 15.73 13.41 -14.77
C LYS A 150 14.38 13.21 -15.46
N SER A 151 13.61 12.19 -15.06
CA SER A 151 12.27 11.94 -15.60
C SER A 151 11.29 12.96 -15.05
N THR A 152 10.53 13.62 -15.91
CA THR A 152 9.49 14.56 -15.48
C THR A 152 8.16 14.24 -16.15
N PRO A 153 7.02 14.54 -15.51
CA PRO A 153 5.72 14.38 -16.14
C PRO A 153 5.60 15.26 -17.39
N GLN A 154 6.23 16.43 -17.47
CA GLN A 154 6.15 17.28 -18.65
C GLN A 154 6.74 16.62 -19.91
N THR A 155 7.80 15.81 -19.73
CA THR A 155 8.59 15.22 -20.81
C THR A 155 8.25 13.76 -21.10
N SER A 156 7.75 13.00 -20.11
CA SER A 156 7.43 11.57 -20.24
C SER A 156 5.93 11.32 -20.14
N ARG A 157 5.37 10.70 -21.19
CA ARG A 157 3.95 10.28 -21.20
C ARG A 157 3.68 9.20 -20.15
N SER A 158 4.61 8.24 -20.00
CA SER A 158 4.49 7.18 -18.98
C SER A 158 4.45 7.76 -17.58
N TYR A 159 5.33 8.72 -17.28
CA TYR A 159 5.31 9.43 -15.99
C TYR A 159 3.94 10.09 -15.79
N LYS A 160 3.39 10.81 -16.79
CA LYS A 160 2.06 11.43 -16.65
C LYS A 160 1.00 10.42 -16.22
N PHE A 161 0.92 9.26 -16.88
CA PHE A 161 -0.04 8.22 -16.50
C PHE A 161 0.20 7.71 -15.09
N ILE A 162 1.44 7.39 -14.74
CA ILE A 162 1.81 6.94 -13.37
C ILE A 162 1.37 7.98 -12.33
N LEU A 163 1.63 9.26 -12.58
CA LEU A 163 1.26 10.36 -11.69
C LEU A 163 -0.26 10.54 -11.57
N ILE A 164 -0.99 10.49 -12.69
CA ILE A 164 -2.46 10.58 -12.69
C ILE A 164 -3.06 9.44 -11.88
N GLY A 165 -2.58 8.21 -12.08
CA GLY A 165 -3.06 7.05 -11.33
C GLY A 165 -2.80 7.19 -9.84
N ALA A 166 -1.62 7.67 -9.45
CA ALA A 166 -1.30 7.94 -8.04
C ALA A 166 -2.18 9.04 -7.43
N ILE A 167 -2.45 10.14 -8.16
CA ILE A 167 -3.34 11.20 -7.70
C ILE A 167 -4.76 10.68 -7.51
N ILE A 168 -5.27 9.90 -8.46
CA ILE A 168 -6.61 9.28 -8.36
C ILE A 168 -6.66 8.39 -7.12
N PHE A 169 -5.68 7.52 -6.94
CA PHE A 169 -5.57 6.63 -5.78
C PHE A 169 -5.61 7.41 -4.46
N THR A 170 -4.71 8.38 -4.30
CA THR A 170 -4.59 9.16 -3.06
C THR A 170 -5.83 10.02 -2.81
N ALA A 171 -6.43 10.60 -3.86
CA ALA A 171 -7.67 11.35 -3.73
C ALA A 171 -8.82 10.45 -3.24
N PHE A 172 -8.98 9.26 -3.80
CA PHE A 172 -10.00 8.31 -3.36
C PHE A 172 -9.78 7.86 -1.91
N LEU A 173 -8.54 7.55 -1.52
CA LEU A 173 -8.22 7.26 -0.13
C LEU A 173 -8.60 8.44 0.79
N MET A 174 -8.20 9.65 0.41
CA MET A 174 -8.49 10.86 1.18
C MET A 174 -10.00 11.11 1.32
N PHE A 175 -10.77 10.98 0.24
CA PHE A 175 -12.23 11.06 0.29
C PHE A 175 -12.83 9.98 1.19
N GLY A 176 -12.29 8.76 1.15
CA GLY A 176 -12.71 7.66 2.03
C GLY A 176 -12.58 8.01 3.51
N HIS A 177 -11.40 8.50 3.91
CA HIS A 177 -11.13 8.88 5.29
C HIS A 177 -11.97 10.10 5.74
N PHE A 178 -12.12 11.12 4.89
CA PHE A 178 -12.94 12.29 5.23
C PHE A 178 -14.43 11.97 5.32
N ALA A 179 -14.95 11.12 4.42
CA ALA A 179 -16.35 10.71 4.45
C ALA A 179 -16.71 10.02 5.78
N PHE A 180 -15.82 9.14 6.26
CA PHE A 180 -15.99 8.48 7.55
C PHE A 180 -15.87 9.47 8.72
N LEU A 181 -14.84 10.31 8.72
CA LEU A 181 -14.57 11.24 9.81
C LEU A 181 -15.70 12.24 10.05
N ILE A 182 -16.26 12.78 8.96
CA ILE A 182 -17.26 13.85 9.00
C ILE A 182 -18.68 13.27 9.10
N PHE A 183 -18.99 12.28 8.25
CA PHE A 183 -20.37 11.80 8.06
C PHE A 183 -20.64 10.43 8.68
N ASN A 184 -19.64 9.77 9.28
CA ASN A 184 -19.74 8.38 9.77
C ASN A 184 -20.15 7.38 8.68
N ILE A 185 -19.92 7.73 7.42
CA ILE A 185 -20.17 6.87 6.27
C ILE A 185 -18.91 6.08 6.01
N ASP A 186 -19.01 4.76 6.01
CA ASP A 186 -17.91 3.88 5.63
C ASP A 186 -18.01 3.50 4.14
N PRO A 187 -17.29 4.18 3.24
CA PRO A 187 -17.32 3.84 1.81
C PRO A 187 -16.52 2.56 1.49
N THR A 188 -15.84 1.97 2.48
CA THR A 188 -15.00 0.78 2.32
C THR A 188 -15.72 -0.52 2.72
N GLY A 189 -17.02 -0.44 3.02
CA GLY A 189 -17.83 -1.64 3.29
C GLY A 189 -17.65 -2.24 4.69
N GLY A 190 -17.29 -1.42 5.67
CA GLY A 190 -17.14 -1.84 7.08
C GLY A 190 -15.70 -1.98 7.56
N TYR A 191 -14.70 -1.56 6.78
CA TYR A 191 -13.31 -1.54 7.21
C TYR A 191 -13.04 -0.38 8.17
N TYR A 192 -13.53 0.82 7.88
CA TYR A 192 -13.37 1.99 8.75
C TYR A 192 -14.28 1.96 9.98
N SER A 193 -15.41 1.26 9.92
CA SER A 193 -16.35 1.13 11.06
C SER A 193 -15.77 0.40 12.28
N ARG A 194 -14.58 -0.20 12.17
CA ARG A 194 -13.87 -0.88 13.27
C ARG A 194 -13.01 0.07 14.10
N PHE A 195 -12.81 1.28 13.61
CA PHE A 195 -11.95 2.28 14.23
C PHE A 195 -12.79 3.43 14.76
N THR A 196 -12.42 3.95 15.92
CA THR A 196 -12.88 5.27 16.36
C THR A 196 -12.34 6.34 15.42
N ARG A 197 -13.01 7.51 15.35
CA ARG A 197 -12.56 8.62 14.49
C ARG A 197 -11.13 9.09 14.80
N ILE A 198 -10.69 8.96 16.06
CA ILE A 198 -9.33 9.30 16.51
C ILE A 198 -8.32 8.27 16.00
N GLU A 199 -8.65 6.98 16.09
CA GLU A 199 -7.82 5.91 15.50
C GLU A 199 -7.71 6.06 13.98
N LEU A 200 -8.79 6.45 13.32
CA LEU A 200 -8.77 6.68 11.87
C LEU A 200 -7.92 7.90 11.48
N LEU A 201 -7.97 8.97 12.27
CA LEU A 201 -7.10 10.13 12.10
C LEU A 201 -5.64 9.75 12.22
N SER A 202 -5.28 8.91 13.19
CA SER A 202 -3.92 8.37 13.27
C SER A 202 -3.58 7.49 12.05
N GLN A 203 -4.55 6.70 11.55
CA GLN A 203 -4.37 5.84 10.37
C GLN A 203 -4.16 6.59 9.06
N TYR A 204 -4.76 7.78 8.92
CA TYR A 204 -4.59 8.64 7.74
C TYR A 204 -3.15 9.15 7.58
N TRP A 205 -2.46 9.42 8.70
CA TRP A 205 -1.08 9.93 8.71
C TRP A 205 -0.04 8.82 8.82
N PHE A 206 -0.39 7.72 9.49
CA PHE A 206 0.42 6.53 9.67
C PHE A 206 -0.53 5.35 9.51
N GLN A 207 -0.47 4.53 8.46
CA GLN A 207 -1.44 3.45 8.14
C GLN A 207 -1.75 2.42 9.26
N TRP A 208 -1.40 2.63 10.53
CA TRP A 208 -1.27 1.62 11.56
C TRP A 208 -1.67 2.12 12.95
N ALA A 209 -2.90 1.80 13.33
CA ALA A 209 -3.21 1.40 14.69
C ALA A 209 -4.23 0.27 14.60
N PRO A 210 -3.86 -1.01 14.81
CA PRO A 210 -4.85 -2.04 15.03
C PRO A 210 -5.71 -1.65 16.26
N PRO A 211 -7.01 -2.01 16.29
CA PRO A 211 -7.98 -1.53 17.29
C PRO A 211 -7.71 -2.02 18.73
N PHE A 212 -6.59 -2.70 18.96
CA PHE A 212 -6.23 -3.26 20.26
C PHE A 212 -5.69 -2.24 21.26
N LEU A 213 -5.44 -0.99 20.85
CA LEU A 213 -4.97 0.07 21.75
C LEU A 213 -6.09 0.96 22.32
N PHE A 214 -7.29 0.97 21.73
CA PHE A 214 -8.45 1.71 22.29
C PHE A 214 -9.75 0.91 22.35
N ALA A 215 -9.76 -0.39 22.03
CA ALA A 215 -10.84 -1.26 22.45
C ALA A 215 -10.96 -1.19 23.98
N ARG A 216 -12.05 -0.59 24.48
CA ARG A 216 -12.49 -0.85 25.85
C ARG A 216 -12.50 -2.37 26.03
N PRO A 217 -12.01 -2.90 27.16
CA PRO A 217 -12.38 -4.26 27.53
C PRO A 217 -13.90 -4.28 27.60
N SER A 218 -14.57 -4.87 26.60
CA SER A 218 -15.93 -5.32 26.79
C SER A 218 -15.85 -6.37 27.87
N VAL A 219 -16.41 -6.00 29.00
CA VAL A 219 -16.63 -6.80 30.20
C VAL A 219 -17.00 -8.22 29.79
N ILE A 220 -16.08 -9.15 30.07
CA ILE A 220 -16.42 -10.55 30.25
C ILE A 220 -17.06 -10.60 31.63
N PHE A 221 -18.39 -10.62 31.65
CA PHE A 221 -19.31 -11.41 32.48
C PHE A 221 -20.73 -10.96 32.17
#